data_AF-A0A1E5RXR5-F1
#
_entry.id   AF-A0A1E5RXR5-F1
#
_cell.length_a   1.000
_cell.length_b   1.000
_cell.length_c   1.000
_cell.angle_alpha   90.00
_cell.angle_beta   90.00
_cell.angle_gamma   90.00
#
_symmetry.space_group_name_H-M   'P 1'
#
loop_
_entity.id
_entity.type
_entity.pdbx_description
1 polymer ?
#
loop_
_entity_poly.entity_id
_entity_poly.type
_entity_poly.pdbx_seq_one_letter_code
_entity_poly.pdbx_strand_id
1 'polypeptide(L)'
;MPQRQNPNYTESISSECTKLRLDYDNCFNKWFKDVFLANDGENDLGNEKICEPEFNKYHECLFKAIAKIDEESSASATDSDGKPRGLMESIKEAEKEVLEFEKKK
;
A
#
# COMPACT_ATOMS: atom_id res chain seq x y z
N MET A 1 -9.72 24.90 15.93
CA MET A 1 -9.07 23.70 16.48
C MET A 1 -7.74 23.52 15.78
N PRO A 2 -6.58 23.77 16.40
CA PRO A 2 -5.30 23.46 15.76
C PRO A 2 -5.15 21.94 15.74
N GLN A 3 -5.07 21.37 14.54
CA GLN A 3 -4.81 19.94 14.37
C GLN A 3 -3.49 19.62 15.06
N ARG A 4 -3.52 18.73 16.06
CA ARG A 4 -2.33 18.13 16.67
C ARG A 4 -1.64 17.28 15.60
N GLN A 5 -0.84 17.90 14.75
CA GLN A 5 -0.03 17.16 13.79
C GLN A 5 1.11 16.48 14.56
N ASN A 6 1.01 15.16 14.69
CA ASN A 6 2.10 14.33 15.18
C ASN A 6 3.24 14.41 14.14
N PRO A 7 4.45 14.89 14.50
CA PRO A 7 5.52 15.15 13.54
C PRO A 7 6.04 13.90 12.82
N ASN A 8 5.68 12.70 13.30
CA ASN A 8 6.05 11.41 12.69
C ASN A 8 5.08 10.92 11.60
N TYR A 9 3.99 11.63 11.30
CA TYR A 9 3.01 11.19 10.28
C TYR A 9 3.59 11.13 8.86
N THR A 10 4.71 11.82 8.62
CA THR A 10 5.38 11.89 7.31
C THR A 10 6.34 10.74 7.05
N GLU A 11 6.71 9.96 8.06
CA GLU A 11 7.66 8.85 7.89
C GLU A 11 6.95 7.57 7.42
N SER A 12 7.59 6.84 6.50
CA SER A 12 7.10 5.53 6.08
C SER A 12 7.63 4.42 7.00
N ILE A 13 7.10 3.20 6.88
CA ILE A 13 7.56 2.02 7.64
C ILE A 13 9.07 1.80 7.53
N SER A 14 9.63 2.23 6.40
CA SER A 14 11.07 2.26 6.19
C SER A 14 11.51 3.59 5.64
N SER A 15 12.63 4.10 6.16
CA SER A 15 13.12 5.46 5.89
C SER A 15 13.35 5.72 4.39
N GLU A 16 13.73 4.71 3.62
CA GLU A 16 13.93 4.80 2.17
C GLU A 16 12.63 5.05 1.39
N CYS A 17 11.48 4.64 1.93
CA CYS A 17 10.18 4.84 1.28
C CYS A 17 9.53 6.18 1.67
N THR A 18 10.10 6.91 2.63
CA THR A 18 9.55 8.18 3.16
C THR A 18 9.41 9.25 2.09
N LYS A 19 10.39 9.37 1.18
CA LYS A 19 10.31 10.33 0.07
C LYS A 19 9.19 9.98 -0.91
N LEU A 20 9.07 8.70 -1.27
CA LEU A 20 8.04 8.21 -2.18
C LEU A 20 6.63 8.33 -1.58
N ARG A 21 6.51 8.11 -0.26
CA ARG A 21 5.29 8.36 0.51
C ARG A 21 4.87 9.82 0.40
N LEU A 22 5.79 10.75 0.62
CA LEU A 22 5.47 12.18 0.57
C LEU A 22 5.01 12.62 -0.82
N ASP A 23 5.67 12.13 -1.87
CA ASP A 23 5.30 12.43 -3.26
C ASP A 23 3.88 11.92 -3.58
N TYR A 24 3.56 10.68 -3.15
CA TYR A 24 2.22 10.11 -3.29
C TYR A 24 1.17 10.88 -2.47
N ASP A 25 1.44 11.15 -1.19
CA ASP A 25 0.50 11.85 -0.30
C ASP A 25 0.20 13.26 -0.81
N ASN A 26 1.19 13.97 -1.36
CA ASN A 26 0.99 15.29 -1.96
C ASN A 26 0.07 15.21 -3.19
N CYS A 27 0.28 14.23 -4.06
CA CYS A 27 -0.58 14.01 -5.21
C CYS A 27 -2.01 13.67 -4.77
N PHE A 28 -2.15 12.70 -3.86
CA PHE A 28 -3.43 12.23 -3.36
C PHE A 28 -4.21 13.34 -2.68
N ASN A 29 -3.58 14.13 -1.81
CA ASN A 29 -4.26 15.22 -1.12
C ASN A 29 -4.76 16.31 -2.08
N LYS A 30 -4.05 16.55 -3.18
CA LYS A 30 -4.48 17.48 -4.22
C LYS A 30 -5.67 16.91 -4.98
N TRP A 31 -5.58 15.68 -5.46
CA TRP A 31 -6.69 14.98 -6.11
C TRP A 31 -7.92 14.90 -5.19
N PHE A 32 -7.73 14.59 -3.91
CA PHE A 32 -8.79 14.45 -2.94
C PHE A 32 -9.56 15.76 -2.76
N LYS A 33 -8.86 16.90 -2.68
CA LYS A 33 -9.50 18.22 -2.56
C LYS A 33 -10.16 18.66 -3.86
N ASP A 34 -9.43 18.58 -4.96
CA ASP A 34 -9.78 19.25 -6.21
C ASP A 34 -10.71 18.41 -7.09
N VAL A 35 -10.71 17.09 -6.91
CA VAL A 35 -11.49 16.14 -7.73
C VAL A 35 -12.53 15.44 -6.88
N PHE A 36 -12.11 14.81 -5.78
CA PHE A 36 -13.03 13.97 -4.99
C PHE A 36 -14.04 14.81 -4.17
N LEU A 37 -13.57 15.83 -3.44
CA LEU A 37 -14.45 16.68 -2.63
C LEU A 37 -15.16 17.76 -3.44
N ALA A 38 -14.57 18.22 -4.55
CA ALA A 38 -15.13 19.29 -5.37
C ALA A 38 -16.19 18.82 -6.38
N ASN A 39 -16.12 17.56 -6.85
CA ASN A 39 -17.18 16.97 -7.68
C ASN A 39 -18.29 16.42 -6.80
N ASP A 40 -19.18 17.33 -6.38
CA ASP A 40 -20.33 17.18 -5.47
C ASP A 40 -21.38 16.13 -5.97
N GLY A 41 -20.96 14.88 -6.18
CA GLY A 41 -21.82 13.75 -6.57
C GLY A 41 -21.88 13.39 -8.06
N GLU A 42 -21.09 14.03 -8.94
CA GLU A 42 -20.93 13.54 -10.32
C GLU A 42 -19.87 12.43 -10.36
N ASN A 43 -20.35 11.19 -10.54
CA ASN A 43 -19.57 9.95 -10.54
C ASN A 43 -18.59 9.81 -11.73
N ASP A 44 -18.33 10.87 -12.48
CA ASP A 44 -17.37 10.86 -13.59
C ASP A 44 -15.98 11.20 -13.02
N LEU A 45 -15.40 10.23 -12.31
CA LEU A 45 -14.03 10.25 -11.81
C LEU A 45 -13.05 10.13 -13.00
N GLY A 46 -13.07 11.08 -13.94
CA GLY A 46 -12.25 11.10 -15.17
C GLY A 46 -10.74 11.20 -14.95
N ASN A 47 -10.27 10.92 -13.74
CA ASN A 47 -8.92 11.15 -13.24
C ASN A 47 -8.56 10.20 -12.08
N GLU A 48 -9.19 9.03 -11.98
CA GLU A 48 -8.94 8.03 -10.92
C GLU A 48 -7.46 7.59 -10.83
N LYS A 49 -6.70 7.73 -11.92
CA LYS A 49 -5.30 7.27 -12.05
C LYS A 49 -4.24 8.38 -11.96
N ILE A 50 -4.59 9.61 -11.60
CA ILE A 50 -3.62 10.73 -11.59
C ILE A 50 -2.38 10.41 -10.73
N CYS A 51 -2.57 9.75 -9.59
CA CYS A 51 -1.49 9.43 -8.65
C CYS A 51 -1.00 7.98 -8.75
N GLU A 52 -1.45 7.23 -9.76
CA GLU A 52 -1.02 5.85 -10.01
C GLU A 52 0.51 5.71 -10.17
N PRO A 53 1.25 6.59 -10.89
CA PRO A 53 2.70 6.41 -11.05
C PRO A 53 3.50 6.68 -9.77
N GLU A 54 3.10 7.65 -8.94
CA GLU A 54 3.68 7.86 -7.61
C GLU A 54 3.32 6.71 -6.66
N PHE A 55 2.07 6.25 -6.72
CA PHE A 55 1.59 5.13 -5.91
C PHE A 55 2.36 3.84 -6.21
N ASN A 56 2.55 3.48 -7.48
CA ASN A 56 3.24 2.25 -7.85
C ASN A 56 4.68 2.23 -7.31
N LYS A 57 5.40 3.35 -7.42
CA LYS A 57 6.77 3.47 -6.87
C LYS A 57 6.79 3.33 -5.36
N TYR A 58 5.86 3.99 -4.67
CA TYR A 58 5.75 3.90 -3.22
C TYR A 58 5.37 2.48 -2.78
N HIS A 59 4.39 1.87 -3.45
CA HIS A 59 3.88 0.52 -3.19
C HIS A 59 4.97 -0.53 -3.34
N GLU A 60 5.75 -0.50 -4.42
CA GLU A 60 6.89 -1.40 -4.61
C GLU A 60 7.93 -1.27 -3.49
N CYS A 61 8.23 -0.04 -3.08
CA CYS A 61 9.14 0.21 -1.96
C CYS A 61 8.59 -0.37 -0.66
N LEU A 62 7.31 -0.14 -0.39
CA LEU A 62 6.62 -0.58 0.81
C LEU A 62 6.59 -2.11 0.93
N PHE A 63 6.24 -2.82 -0.15
CA PHE A 63 6.21 -4.29 -0.16
C PHE A 63 7.60 -4.89 0.05
N LYS A 64 8.65 -4.28 -0.52
CA LYS A 64 10.04 -4.70 -0.27
C LYS A 64 10.44 -4.46 1.18
N ALA A 65 10.04 -3.33 1.77
CA ALA A 65 10.31 -3.03 3.17
C ALA A 65 9.58 -4.01 4.10
N ILE A 66 8.30 -4.28 3.86
CA ILE A 66 7.51 -5.25 4.64
C ILE A 66 8.12 -6.65 4.54
N ALA A 67 8.50 -7.11 3.34
CA ALA A 67 9.14 -8.40 3.18
C ALA A 67 10.45 -8.50 3.98
N LYS A 68 11.28 -7.46 3.99
CA LYS A 68 12.50 -7.44 4.82
C LYS A 68 12.19 -7.48 6.30
N ILE A 69 11.20 -6.70 6.76
CA ILE A 69 10.78 -6.69 8.16
C ILE A 69 10.23 -8.05 8.57
N ASP A 70 9.48 -8.74 7.71
CA ASP A 70 8.99 -10.09 7.95
C ASP A 70 10.14 -11.10 8.06
N GLU A 71 11.13 -11.04 7.16
CA GLU A 71 12.33 -11.89 7.23
C GLU A 71 13.13 -11.63 8.52
N GLU A 72 13.34 -10.37 8.88
CA GLU A 72 14.03 -9.94 10.11
C GLU A 72 13.25 -10.31 11.37
N SER A 73 11.91 -10.29 11.33
CA SER A 73 11.03 -10.70 12.43
C SER A 73 10.97 -12.22 12.56
N SER A 74 11.15 -12.96 11.46
CA SER A 74 11.24 -14.42 11.45
C SER A 74 12.59 -14.94 11.96
N ALA A 75 13.62 -14.10 11.98
CA ALA A 75 14.91 -14.41 12.61
C ALA A 75 14.84 -14.56 14.14
N SER A 76 13.68 -14.34 14.77
CA SER A 76 13.45 -14.66 16.19
C SER A 76 12.22 -15.53 16.49
N ALA A 77 11.62 -16.23 15.52
CA ALA A 77 10.53 -17.16 15.79
C ALA A 77 10.54 -18.36 14.83
N THR A 78 11.42 -19.33 15.07
CA THR A 78 11.16 -20.72 14.65
C THR A 78 10.24 -21.36 15.68
N ASP A 79 8.98 -21.61 15.32
CA ASP A 79 8.18 -22.62 16.02
C ASP A 79 8.58 -24.02 15.51
N SER A 80 8.36 -25.03 16.36
CA SER A 80 8.82 -26.42 16.20
C SER A 80 8.13 -27.18 15.05
N ASP A 81 7.22 -26.53 14.33
CA ASP A 81 6.54 -27.04 13.13
C ASP A 81 6.93 -26.33 11.82
N GLY A 82 7.91 -25.41 11.85
CA GLY A 82 8.73 -25.06 10.68
C GLY A 82 8.01 -24.46 9.45
N LYS A 83 6.89 -23.76 9.60
CA LYS A 83 6.25 -23.06 8.47
C LYS A 83 5.87 -21.61 8.78
N PRO A 84 6.60 -20.61 8.26
CA PRO A 84 6.06 -19.25 8.14
C PRO A 84 5.03 -19.25 7.01
N ARG A 85 3.84 -18.68 7.24
CA ARG A 85 2.92 -18.28 6.16
C ARG A 85 2.97 -16.77 6.07
N GLY A 86 3.82 -16.25 5.19
CA GLY A 86 3.94 -14.81 4.96
C GLY A 86 2.71 -14.24 4.24
N LEU A 87 2.46 -12.94 4.37
CA LEU A 87 1.37 -12.22 3.67
C LEU A 87 1.38 -12.48 2.15
N MET A 88 2.57 -12.67 1.58
CA MET A 88 2.77 -12.96 0.16
C MET A 88 2.31 -14.37 -0.25
N GLU A 89 2.26 -15.34 0.66
CA GLU A 89 1.63 -16.64 0.38
C GLU A 89 0.11 -16.52 0.35
N SER A 90 -0.49 -15.71 1.24
CA SER A 90 -1.93 -15.45 1.23
C SER A 90 -2.40 -14.74 -0.04
N ILE A 91 -1.61 -13.79 -0.54
CA ILE A 91 -1.91 -13.09 -1.81
C ILE A 91 -1.84 -14.07 -2.99
N LYS A 92 -0.80 -14.90 -3.07
CA LYS A 92 -0.65 -15.90 -4.14
C LYS A 92 -1.75 -16.96 -4.13
N GLU A 93 -2.22 -17.34 -2.94
CA GLU A 93 -3.33 -18.29 -2.80
C GLU A 93 -4.65 -17.68 -3.28
N ALA A 94 -4.92 -16.42 -2.93
CA ALA A 94 -6.08 -15.69 -3.42
C ALA A 94 -6.06 -15.49 -4.96
N GLU A 95 -4.90 -15.16 -5.54
CA GLU A 95 -4.74 -15.04 -7.00
C GLU A 95 -4.99 -16.37 -7.71
N LYS A 96 -4.53 -17.47 -7.12
CA LYS A 96 -4.75 -18.82 -7.65
C LYS A 96 -6.23 -19.22 -7.61
N GLU A 97 -6.95 -18.90 -6.54
CA GLU A 97 -8.38 -19.18 -6.43
C GLU A 97 -9.20 -18.40 -7.47
N VAL A 98 -8.85 -17.13 -7.72
CA VAL A 98 -9.49 -16.33 -8.78
C VAL A 98 -9.25 -16.95 -10.16
N LEU A 99 -8.02 -17.39 -10.44
CA LEU A 99 -7.67 -18.06 -11.70
C LEU A 99 -8.38 -19.42 -11.88
N GLU A 100 -8.60 -20.18 -10.80
CA GLU A 100 -9.36 -21.42 -10.87
C GLU A 100 -10.86 -21.16 -11.09
N PHE A 101 -11.40 -20.08 -10.53
CA PHE A 101 -12.79 -19.68 -10.75
C PHE A 101 -13.04 -19.28 -12.21
N GLU A 102 -12.11 -18.55 -12.85
CA GLU A 102 -12.23 -18.17 -14.25
C GLU A 102 -12.18 -19.37 -15.22
N LYS A 103 -11.41 -20.42 -14.91
CA LYS A 103 -11.31 -21.63 -15.76
C LYS A 103 -12.54 -22.53 -15.68
N LYS A 104 -13.40 -22.34 -14.68
CA LYS A 104 -14.59 -23.18 -14.43
C LYS A 104 -15.88 -22.58 -14.99
N LYS A 105 -15.79 -21.43 -15.65
CA LYS A 105 -16.86 -20.74 -16.38
C LYS A 105 -16.73 -21.00 -17.88
#